data_AF-A0A916Q4J4-F1
#
_entry.id   AF-A0A916Q4J4-F1
#
_cell.length_a   1.000
_cell.length_b   1.000
_cell.length_c   1.000
_cell.angle_alpha   90.00
_cell.angle_beta   90.00
_cell.angle_gamma   90.00
#
_symmetry.space_group_name_H-M   'P 1'
#
loop_
_entity.id
_entity.type
_entity.pdbx_description
1 polymer ?
#
loop_
_entity_poly.entity_id
_entity_poly.type
_entity_poly.pdbx_seq_one_letter_code
_entity_poly.pdbx_strand_id
1 'polypeptide(L)' 'MKKMEDIIQNLKDAGCSERQMKDICRMYEAGRIQDVIRSLRCYRCHLMDQLHESQSKVDCLDFLVYQMEKERKIR' A
#
# COMPACT_ATOMS: atom_id res chain seq x y z
N MET A 1 25.66 -1.08 -4.74
CA MET A 1 24.56 -0.16 -4.33
C MET A 1 23.48 -0.28 -5.39
N LYS A 2 22.17 -0.29 -5.03
CA LYS A 2 21.10 -0.22 -6.04
C LYS A 2 21.22 1.08 -6.84
N LYS A 3 20.87 1.07 -8.12
CA LYS A 3 20.83 2.31 -8.90
C LYS A 3 19.62 3.14 -8.46
N MET A 4 19.72 4.46 -8.57
CA MET A 4 18.60 5.36 -8.26
C MET A 4 17.34 5.02 -9.07
N GLU A 5 17.53 4.65 -10.34
CA GLU A 5 16.47 4.20 -11.24
C GLU A 5 15.69 3.01 -10.65
N ASP A 6 16.39 2.01 -10.09
CA ASP A 6 15.76 0.86 -9.45
C ASP A 6 14.92 1.28 -8.25
N ILE A 7 15.39 2.27 -7.47
CA ILE A 7 14.67 2.76 -6.29
C ILE A 7 13.39 3.46 -6.73
N ILE A 8 13.47 4.34 -7.73
CA ILE A 8 12.32 5.07 -8.27
C ILE A 8 11.29 4.09 -8.84
N GLN A 9 11.73 3.10 -9.62
CA GLN A 9 10.82 2.11 -10.19
C GLN A 9 10.12 1.30 -9.10
N ASN A 10 10.85 0.82 -8.08
CA ASN A 10 10.25 0.11 -6.95
C ASN A 10 9.22 0.96 -6.19
N LEU A 11 9.49 2.26 -6.01
CA LEU A 11 8.54 3.17 -5.34
C LEU A 11 7.29 3.39 -6.19
N LYS A 12 7.45 3.51 -7.51
CA LYS A 12 6.34 3.64 -8.46
C LYS A 12 5.46 2.39 -8.45
N ASP A 13 6.07 1.21 -8.50
CA ASP A 13 5.37 -0.08 -8.46
C ASP A 13 4.62 -0.28 -7.13
N ALA A 14 5.16 0.26 -6.04
CA ALA A 14 4.50 0.28 -4.73
C ALA A 14 3.39 1.35 -4.62
N GLY A 15 3.13 2.13 -5.68
CA GLY A 15 2.11 3.17 -5.70
C GLY A 15 2.47 4.46 -4.95
N CYS A 16 3.77 4.69 -4.65
CA CYS A 16 4.18 5.93 -3.99
C CYS A 16 3.84 7.15 -4.86
N SER A 17 3.34 8.20 -4.20
CA SER A 17 3.14 9.50 -4.86
C SER A 17 4.47 10.12 -5.30
N GLU A 18 4.41 11.03 -6.27
CA GLU A 18 5.59 11.78 -6.72
C GLU A 18 6.29 12.52 -5.58
N ARG A 19 5.53 13.02 -4.60
CA ARG A 19 6.09 13.70 -3.43
C ARG A 19 6.92 12.75 -2.58
N GLN A 20 6.36 11.57 -2.26
CA GLN A 20 7.07 10.55 -1.48
C GLN A 20 8.33 10.07 -2.21
N MET A 21 8.25 9.88 -3.54
CA MET A 21 9.41 9.49 -4.35
C MET A 21 10.51 10.56 -4.28
N LYS A 22 10.18 11.84 -4.51
CA LYS A 22 11.15 12.95 -4.44
C LYS A 22 11.83 13.04 -3.08
N ASP A 23 11.08 12.89 -1.99
CA ASP A 23 11.65 12.95 -0.64
C ASP A 23 12.59 11.77 -0.37
N ILE A 24 12.22 10.55 -0.78
CA ILE A 24 13.07 9.36 -0.65
C ILE A 24 14.33 9.47 -1.50
N CYS A 25 14.24 9.96 -2.73
CA CYS A 25 15.40 10.20 -3.61
C CYS A 25 16.39 11.18 -2.98
N ARG A 26 15.91 12.32 -2.45
CA ARG A 26 16.76 13.31 -1.77
C ARG A 26 17.48 12.72 -0.55
N MET A 27 16.78 11.92 0.26
CA MET A 27 17.39 11.26 1.41
C MET A 27 18.45 10.24 0.98
N TYR A 28 18.20 9.51 -0.10
CA TYR A 28 19.15 8.54 -0.64
C TYR A 28 20.42 9.21 -1.19
N GLU A 29 20.28 10.29 -1.96
CA GLU A 29 21.41 11.07 -2.50
C GLU A 29 22.26 11.71 -1.40
N ALA A 30 21.62 12.14 -0.31
CA ALA A 30 22.30 12.66 0.88
C ALA A 30 22.97 11.57 1.75
N GLY A 31 22.94 10.28 1.34
CA GLY A 31 23.49 9.17 2.10
C GLY A 31 22.72 8.82 3.39
N ARG A 32 21.51 9.38 3.57
CA ARG A 32 20.66 9.18 4.75
C ARG A 32 19.88 7.87 4.66
N ILE A 33 20.60 6.75 4.58
CA ILE A 33 20.02 5.43 4.32
C ILE A 33 19.04 5.00 5.43
N GLN A 34 19.30 5.35 6.69
CA GLN A 34 18.38 5.02 7.80
C GLN A 34 17.02 5.71 7.66
N ASP A 35 17.01 6.96 7.19
CA ASP A 35 15.76 7.69 6.97
C ASP A 35 14.98 7.13 5.80
N VAL A 36 15.68 6.76 4.71
CA VAL A 36 15.07 6.03 3.59
C VAL A 36 14.39 4.75 4.07
N ILE A 37 15.08 3.93 4.86
CA ILE A 37 14.52 2.69 5.42
C ILE A 37 13.29 2.99 6.30
N ARG A 38 13.37 4.03 7.13
CA ARG A 38 12.24 4.44 7.99
C ARG A 38 11.04 4.86 7.16
N SER A 39 11.21 5.69 6.14
CA SER A 39 10.13 6.13 5.24
C SER A 39 9.48 4.96 4.52
N LEU A 40 10.27 4.00 4.02
CA LEU A 40 9.76 2.78 3.38
C LEU A 40 8.92 1.93 4.35
N ARG A 41 9.38 1.78 5.60
CA ARG A 41 8.62 1.03 6.63
C ARG A 41 7.30 1.70 6.97
N CYS A 42 7.29 3.03 7.13
CA CYS A 42 6.07 3.79 7.36
C CYS A 42 5.08 3.62 6.20
N TYR A 43 5.58 3.71 4.95
CA TYR A 43 4.73 3.52 3.78
C TYR A 43 4.15 2.10 3.70
N ARG A 44 4.94 1.06 4.02
CA ARG A 44 4.44 -0.31 4.12
C ARG A 44 3.31 -0.45 5.14
N CYS A 45 3.41 0.20 6.30
CA CYS A 45 2.32 0.18 7.29
C CYS A 45 1.05 0.80 6.71
N HIS A 46 1.16 1.93 6.02
CA HIS A 46 0.02 2.57 5.36
C HIS A 46 -0.64 1.68 4.30
N LEU A 47 0.15 0.94 3.52
CA LEU A 47 -0.39 -0.05 2.56
C LEU A 47 -1.14 -1.18 3.26
N MET A 48 -0.63 -1.65 4.41
CA MET A 48 -1.33 -2.67 5.20
C MET A 48 -2.65 -2.14 5.75
N ASP A 49 -2.69 -0.88 6.20
CA ASP A 49 -3.93 -0.26 6.67
C ASP A 49 -4.98 -0.18 5.54
N GLN A 50 -4.57 0.24 4.33
CA GLN A 50 -5.45 0.25 3.15
C GLN A 50 -5.92 -1.15 2.76
N LEU A 51 -5.05 -2.15 2.88
CA LEU A 51 -5.39 -3.55 2.61
C LEU A 51 -6.46 -4.04 3.60
N HIS A 52 -6.27 -3.80 4.90
CA HIS A 52 -7.24 -4.18 5.93
C HIS A 52 -8.58 -3.46 5.76
N GLU A 53 -8.56 -2.19 5.36
CA GLU A 53 -9.79 -1.44 5.07
C GLU A 53 -10.52 -2.03 3.85
N SER A 54 -9.78 -2.35 2.78
CA SER A 54 -10.34 -2.96 1.59
C SER A 54 -10.92 -4.34 1.89
N GLN A 55 -10.21 -5.15 2.68
CA GLN A 55 -10.71 -6.46 3.13
C GLN A 55 -12.01 -6.31 3.92
N SER A 56 -12.08 -5.37 4.86
CA SER A 56 -13.29 -5.12 5.65
C SER A 56 -14.50 -4.75 4.78
N LYS A 57 -14.28 -3.99 3.69
CA LYS A 57 -15.32 -3.66 2.71
C LYS A 57 -15.79 -4.89 1.94
N VAL A 58 -14.85 -5.75 1.51
CA VAL A 58 -15.16 -7.01 0.82
C VAL A 58 -15.95 -7.94 1.72
N ASP A 59 -15.52 -8.13 2.98
CA ASP A 59 -16.21 -8.99 3.95
C ASP A 59 -17.66 -8.55 4.18
N CYS A 60 -17.91 -7.24 4.21
CA CYS A 60 -19.26 -6.67 4.33
C CYS A 60 -20.13 -7.01 3.12
N LEU A 61 -19.58 -6.90 1.90
CA LEU A 61 -20.28 -7.25 0.67
C LEU A 61 -20.54 -8.75 0.59
N ASP A 62 -19.57 -9.59 0.94
CA ASP A 62 -19.73 -11.05 0.94
C ASP A 62 -20.83 -11.49 1.91
N PHE A 63 -20.88 -10.88 3.10
CA PHE A 63 -21.96 -11.11 4.05
C PHE A 63 -23.33 -10.70 3.49
N LEU A 64 -23.42 -9.53 2.83
CA LEU A 64 -24.67 -9.09 2.21
C LEU A 64 -25.11 -10.04 1.10
N VAL A 65 -24.19 -10.48 0.22
CA VAL A 65 -24.46 -11.46 -0.83
C VAL A 65 -24.99 -12.76 -0.22
N TYR A 66 -24.33 -13.30 0.81
CA TYR A 66 -24.80 -14.50 1.50
C TYR A 66 -26.23 -14.36 2.01
N GLN A 67 -26.58 -13.22 2.61
CA GLN A 67 -27.95 -12.98 3.10
C GLN A 67 -28.96 -12.97 1.95
N MET A 68 -28.66 -12.28 0.85
CA MET A 68 -29.52 -12.24 -0.33
C MET A 68 -29.72 -13.64 -0.95
N GLU A 69 -28.64 -14.43 -1.02
CA GLU A 69 -28.72 -15.81 -1.52
C GLU A 69 -29.57 -16.71 -0.62
N LYS A 70 -29.50 -16.51 0.70
CA LYS A 70 -30.29 -17.24 1.68
C LYS A 70 -31.77 -16.89 1.58
N GLU A 71 -32.11 -15.61 1.45
CA GLU A 71 -33.50 -15.17 1.24
C GLU A 71 -34.12 -15.78 -0.02
N ARG A 72 -33.36 -15.85 -1.12
CA ARG A 72 -33.81 -16.50 -2.36
C ARG A 72 -34.10 -17.98 -2.19
N LYS A 73 -33.37 -18.70 -1.33
CA LYS A 73 -33.57 -20.15 -1.09
C LYS A 73 -34.75 -20.46 -0.16
N ILE A 74 -35.18 -19.48 0.65
CA ILE A 74 -36.29 -19.64 1.60
C ILE A 74 -37.64 -19.36 0.92
N ARG A 75 -37.67 -18.52 -0.12
CA ARG A 75 -38.86 -18.22 -0.93
C ARG A 75 -39.05 -19.23 -2.04
#